data_AF-E9Q4N1-F1
#
_entry.id   AF-E9Q4N1-F1
#
_cell.length_a   1.000
_cell.length_b   1.000
_cell.length_c   1.000
_cell.angle_alpha   90.00
_cell.angle_beta   90.00
_cell.angle_gamma   90.00
#
_symmetry.space_group_name_H-M   'P 1'
#
loop_
_entity.id
_entity.type
_entity.pdbx_description
1 polymer ?
#
loop_
_entity_poly.entity_id
_entity_poly.type
_entity_poly.pdbx_seq_one_letter_code
_entity_poly.pdbx_strand_id
1 'polypeptide(L)'
;MPRAPHSMPLLLLLLLLSSLPQAQAAFPQDPTPLLTSDLQGASPSSWFRGLEDDAVAAELGLDFQRFLTLNRTLLVAARDHVFSFDLQAQEEGEGLVPNKFLTWRSQDMENCAVRGKLTVRSGV
;
A
#
# COMPACT_ATOMS: atom_id res chain seq x y z
N MET A 1 53.23 27.67 40.99
CA MET A 1 52.89 27.71 39.55
C MET A 1 51.40 27.39 39.39
N PRO A 2 50.49 28.36 39.23
CA PRO A 2 49.09 28.03 38.99
C PRO A 2 48.87 27.81 37.49
N ARG A 3 48.25 26.68 37.16
CA ARG A 3 47.82 26.31 35.80
C ARG A 3 46.83 27.35 35.28
N ALA A 4 47.07 27.85 34.07
CA ALA A 4 46.16 28.75 33.37
C ALA A 4 44.80 28.06 33.13
N PRO A 5 43.68 28.80 33.17
CA PRO A 5 42.35 28.25 33.00
C PRO A 5 42.10 27.97 31.51
N HIS A 6 42.52 26.80 31.03
CA HIS A 6 42.21 26.32 29.66
C HIS A 6 40.71 26.03 29.44
N SER A 7 39.87 26.20 30.47
CA SER A 7 38.42 25.93 30.43
C SER A 7 37.60 27.05 29.75
N MET A 8 37.99 28.31 29.91
CA MET A 8 37.28 29.46 29.34
C MET A 8 37.25 29.51 27.79
N PRO A 9 38.36 29.26 27.06
CA PRO A 9 38.32 29.30 25.60
C PRO A 9 37.50 28.15 25.01
N LEU A 10 37.47 26.98 25.68
CA LEU A 10 36.67 25.84 25.26
C LEU A 10 35.17 26.11 25.44
N LEU A 11 34.79 26.72 26.57
CA LEU A 11 33.41 27.11 26.86
C LEU A 11 32.90 28.16 25.87
N LEU A 12 33.75 29.15 25.54
CA LEU A 12 33.43 30.17 24.56
C LEU A 12 33.25 29.57 23.16
N LEU A 13 34.11 28.61 22.78
CA LEU A 13 34.02 27.90 21.52
C LEU A 13 32.70 27.09 21.43
N LEU A 14 32.32 26.38 22.48
CA LEU A 14 31.04 25.64 22.55
C LEU A 14 29.82 26.56 22.42
N LEU A 15 29.86 27.75 23.02
CA LEU A 15 28.83 28.78 22.88
C LEU A 15 28.74 29.31 21.44
N LEU A 16 29.89 29.51 20.79
CA LEU A 16 29.94 29.93 19.38
C LEU A 16 29.39 28.87 18.43
N LEU A 17 29.73 27.59 18.63
CA LEU A 17 29.23 26.48 17.80
C LEU A 17 27.72 26.24 17.96
N SER A 18 27.17 26.45 19.16
CA SER A 18 25.72 26.32 19.39
C SER A 18 24.90 27.49 18.86
N SER A 19 25.53 28.64 18.61
CA SER A 19 24.91 29.82 17.99
C SER A 19 24.93 29.81 16.47
N LEU A 20 25.64 28.86 15.85
CA LEU A 20 25.73 28.79 14.40
C LEU A 20 24.36 28.31 13.86
N PRO A 21 23.65 29.12 13.05
CA PRO A 21 22.41 28.66 12.45
C PRO A 21 22.74 27.42 11.62
N GLN A 22 22.07 26.30 11.92
CA GLN A 22 22.19 25.09 11.13
C GLN A 22 22.00 25.49 9.67
N ALA A 23 23.04 25.32 8.86
CA ALA A 23 22.95 25.54 7.42
C ALA A 23 21.77 24.70 6.92
N GLN A 24 20.66 25.37 6.61
CA GLN A 24 19.50 24.70 6.05
C GLN A 24 20.00 24.03 4.77
N ALA A 25 19.75 22.72 4.67
CA ALA A 25 20.21 21.93 3.54
C ALA A 25 19.82 22.62 2.23
N ALA A 26 20.73 22.65 1.25
CA ALA A 26 20.49 23.26 -0.06
C ALA A 26 19.36 22.57 -0.86
N PHE A 27 18.86 21.44 -0.36
CA PHE A 27 17.73 20.70 -0.89
C PHE A 27 16.61 20.62 0.15
N PRO A 28 15.35 20.94 -0.22
CA PRO A 28 14.21 20.89 0.69
C PRO A 28 14.11 19.52 1.37
N GLN A 29 13.88 19.51 2.68
CA GLN A 29 13.52 18.30 3.40
C GLN A 29 12.02 18.05 3.26
N ASP A 30 11.63 16.78 3.26
CA ASP A 30 10.21 16.42 3.26
C ASP A 30 9.52 16.96 4.54
N PRO A 31 8.35 17.59 4.41
CA PRO A 31 7.62 18.08 5.58
C PRO A 31 7.11 16.91 6.43
N THR A 32 7.06 17.10 7.75
CA THR A 32 6.42 16.11 8.63
C THR A 32 4.90 16.19 8.50
N PRO A 33 4.19 15.05 8.44
CA PRO A 33 2.73 15.03 8.38
C PRO A 33 2.12 15.65 9.64
N LEU A 34 0.96 16.32 9.49
CA LEU A 34 0.22 16.89 10.63
C LEU A 34 -0.44 15.80 11.49
N LEU A 35 -0.86 14.71 10.86
CA LEU A 35 -1.53 13.58 11.47
C LEU A 35 -1.00 12.29 10.86
N THR A 36 -0.76 11.29 11.69
CA THR A 36 -0.37 9.95 11.28
C THR A 36 -1.38 8.97 11.87
N SER A 37 -2.02 8.17 11.02
CA SER A 37 -2.72 6.96 11.46
C SER A 37 -1.73 5.81 11.32
N ASP A 38 -1.46 5.12 12.41
CA ASP A 38 -0.78 3.83 12.36
C ASP A 38 -1.74 2.74 11.87
N LEU A 39 -1.21 1.53 11.64
CA LEU A 39 -2.02 0.36 11.32
C LEU A 39 -3.03 0.01 12.44
N GLN A 40 -2.82 0.52 13.65
CA GLN A 40 -3.72 0.38 14.80
C GLN A 40 -4.80 1.47 14.82
N GLY A 41 -4.66 2.54 14.01
CA GLY A 41 -5.40 3.80 14.10
C GLY A 41 -6.76 3.83 13.41
N ALA A 42 -7.10 2.83 12.60
CA ALA A 42 -8.47 2.49 12.22
C ALA A 42 -8.42 1.22 11.37
N SER A 43 -9.09 0.16 11.80
CA SER A 43 -9.38 -0.95 10.87
C SER A 43 -10.23 -0.40 9.73
N PRO A 44 -9.91 -0.71 8.45
CA PRO A 44 -10.72 -0.25 7.34
C PRO A 44 -12.18 -0.67 7.55
N SER A 45 -13.10 0.28 7.40
CA SER A 45 -14.54 0.08 7.68
C SER A 45 -15.19 -0.96 6.77
N SER A 46 -14.56 -1.29 5.63
CA SER A 46 -15.01 -2.32 4.70
C SER A 46 -13.84 -2.84 3.86
N TRP A 47 -13.89 -4.13 3.46
CA TRP A 47 -12.84 -4.78 2.68
C TRP A 47 -13.42 -5.87 1.75
N PHE A 48 -12.70 -6.19 0.67
CA PHE A 48 -13.01 -7.29 -0.25
C PHE A 48 -11.75 -8.13 -0.46
N ARG A 49 -11.87 -9.46 -0.40
CA ARG A 49 -10.75 -10.41 -0.61
C ARG A 49 -10.99 -11.44 -1.70
N GLY A 50 -12.15 -11.41 -2.36
CA GLY A 50 -12.53 -12.40 -3.37
C GLY A 50 -13.84 -13.08 -3.05
N LEU A 51 -14.20 -14.04 -3.89
CA LEU A 51 -15.33 -14.94 -3.66
C LEU A 51 -14.86 -16.08 -2.76
N GLU A 52 -15.71 -16.53 -1.83
CA GLU A 52 -15.33 -17.58 -0.86
C GLU A 52 -14.96 -18.92 -1.55
N ASP A 53 -15.63 -19.27 -2.64
CA ASP A 53 -15.48 -20.56 -3.34
C ASP A 53 -14.50 -20.53 -4.53
N ASP A 54 -13.60 -19.54 -4.61
CA ASP A 54 -12.59 -19.47 -5.67
C ASP A 54 -11.25 -20.05 -5.23
N ALA A 55 -11.08 -21.36 -5.43
CA ALA A 55 -9.86 -22.08 -5.07
C ALA A 55 -8.59 -21.51 -5.76
N VAL A 56 -8.71 -21.03 -7.01
CA VAL A 56 -7.56 -20.48 -7.74
C VAL A 56 -7.14 -19.15 -7.13
N ALA A 57 -8.11 -18.27 -6.82
CA ALA A 57 -7.82 -17.02 -6.14
C ALA A 57 -7.33 -17.22 -4.70
N ALA A 58 -7.82 -18.24 -3.99
CA ALA A 58 -7.36 -18.58 -2.64
C ALA A 58 -5.88 -18.99 -2.63
N GLU A 59 -5.44 -19.72 -3.64
CA GLU A 59 -4.05 -20.18 -3.75
C GLU A 59 -3.12 -19.10 -4.31
N LEU A 60 -3.58 -18.39 -5.36
CA LEU A 60 -2.70 -17.53 -6.16
C LEU A 60 -2.91 -16.04 -5.96
N GLY A 61 -3.93 -15.68 -5.18
CA GLY A 61 -4.41 -14.31 -5.05
C GLY A 61 -5.26 -13.88 -6.24
N LEU A 62 -5.97 -12.76 -6.04
CA LEU A 62 -6.82 -12.16 -7.06
C LEU A 62 -6.07 -11.38 -8.14
N ASP A 63 -4.84 -10.91 -7.86
CA ASP A 63 -4.10 -9.94 -8.69
C ASP A 63 -4.96 -8.79 -9.22
N PHE A 64 -5.28 -7.83 -8.35
CA PHE A 64 -5.96 -6.62 -8.78
C PHE A 64 -5.14 -5.84 -9.81
N GLN A 65 -5.74 -5.55 -10.96
CA GLN A 65 -5.11 -4.86 -12.08
C GLN A 65 -5.58 -3.42 -12.20
N ARG A 66 -6.88 -3.17 -11.99
CA ARG A 66 -7.48 -1.85 -12.15
C ARG A 66 -8.78 -1.70 -11.36
N PHE A 67 -9.01 -0.46 -10.91
CA PHE A 67 -10.25 -0.01 -10.29
C PHE A 67 -10.84 1.11 -11.14
N LEU A 68 -12.14 1.06 -11.42
CA LEU A 68 -12.85 2.07 -12.19
C LEU A 68 -14.24 2.31 -11.60
N THR A 69 -14.58 3.57 -11.31
CA THR A 69 -15.91 3.92 -10.84
C THR A 69 -16.72 4.53 -11.96
N LEU A 70 -17.87 3.94 -12.30
CA LEU A 70 -18.82 4.43 -13.29
C LEU A 70 -20.23 4.39 -12.70
N ASN A 71 -20.98 5.48 -12.78
CA ASN A 71 -22.37 5.54 -12.31
C ASN A 71 -22.57 4.94 -10.90
N ARG A 72 -21.71 5.30 -9.94
CA ARG A 72 -21.71 4.78 -8.56
C ARG A 72 -21.46 3.27 -8.43
N THR A 73 -21.04 2.62 -9.51
CA THR A 73 -20.57 1.24 -9.51
C THR A 73 -19.05 1.23 -9.53
N LEU A 74 -18.42 0.57 -8.57
CA LEU A 74 -17.00 0.26 -8.59
C LEU A 74 -16.78 -1.06 -9.36
N LEU A 75 -16.03 -0.98 -10.46
CA LEU A 75 -15.57 -2.12 -11.23
C LEU A 75 -14.12 -2.42 -10.84
N VAL A 76 -13.85 -3.68 -10.51
CA VAL A 76 -12.54 -4.15 -10.10
C VAL A 76 -12.09 -5.27 -11.03
N ALA A 77 -11.08 -4.99 -11.85
CA ALA A 77 -10.46 -5.98 -12.71
C ALA A 77 -9.36 -6.73 -11.95
N ALA A 78 -9.42 -8.06 -12.03
CA ALA A 78 -8.56 -9.01 -11.34
C ALA A 78 -8.15 -10.13 -12.32
N ARG A 79 -7.25 -11.03 -11.89
CA ARG A 79 -6.97 -12.26 -12.62
C ARG A 79 -8.25 -13.02 -12.86
N ASP A 80 -8.51 -13.40 -14.11
CA ASP A 80 -9.68 -14.14 -14.57
C ASP A 80 -11.05 -13.54 -14.20
N HIS A 81 -11.11 -12.37 -13.56
CA HIS A 81 -12.33 -11.85 -12.96
C HIS A 81 -12.50 -10.35 -13.17
N VAL A 82 -13.75 -9.93 -13.30
CA VAL A 82 -14.17 -8.53 -13.15
C VAL A 82 -15.31 -8.49 -12.15
N PHE A 83 -15.11 -7.81 -11.02
CA PHE A 83 -16.12 -7.63 -9.98
C PHE A 83 -16.82 -6.28 -10.13
N SER A 84 -18.10 -6.23 -9.79
CA SER A 84 -18.94 -5.04 -9.84
C SER A 84 -19.61 -4.83 -8.49
N PHE A 85 -19.37 -3.67 -7.88
CA PHE A 85 -19.94 -3.26 -6.59
C PHE A 85 -20.80 -2.02 -6.79
N ASP A 86 -22.09 -2.11 -6.51
CA ASP A 86 -23.00 -0.97 -6.39
C ASP A 86 -22.74 -0.32 -5.03
N LEU A 87 -22.10 0.85 -5.05
CA LEU A 87 -21.68 1.57 -3.84
C LEU A 87 -22.85 2.15 -3.05
N GLN A 88 -24.06 2.20 -3.60
CA GLN A 88 -25.25 2.62 -2.84
C GLN A 88 -25.89 1.47 -2.06
N ALA A 89 -25.69 0.24 -2.54
CA ALA A 89 -26.25 -0.95 -1.92
C ALA A 89 -25.34 -1.57 -0.85
N GLN A 90 -24.12 -1.05 -0.67
CA GLN A 90 -23.21 -1.56 0.36
C GLN A 90 -23.63 -1.06 1.74
N GLU A 91 -23.69 -1.97 2.71
CA GLU A 91 -23.96 -1.65 4.11
C GLU A 91 -22.68 -1.16 4.82
N GLU A 92 -22.82 -0.14 5.67
CA GLU A 92 -21.69 0.44 6.38
C GLU A 92 -21.24 -0.51 7.51
N GLY A 93 -19.95 -0.86 7.53
CA GLY A 93 -19.38 -1.80 8.51
C GLY A 93 -19.39 -3.26 8.08
N GLU A 94 -20.04 -3.60 6.96
CA GLU A 94 -19.92 -4.90 6.33
C GLU A 94 -18.84 -4.91 5.25
N GLY A 95 -18.30 -6.08 4.93
CA GLY A 95 -17.36 -6.25 3.82
C GLY A 95 -17.98 -5.84 2.48
N LEU A 96 -17.15 -5.43 1.52
CA LEU A 96 -17.62 -5.12 0.18
C LEU A 96 -18.05 -6.43 -0.52
N VAL A 97 -19.31 -6.54 -0.91
CA VAL A 97 -19.86 -7.72 -1.59
C VAL A 97 -20.18 -7.38 -3.05
N PRO A 98 -19.62 -8.11 -4.03
CA PRO A 98 -19.87 -7.83 -5.44
C PRO A 98 -21.30 -8.20 -5.83
N ASN A 99 -22.04 -7.26 -6.41
CA ASN A 99 -23.39 -7.50 -6.94
C ASN A 99 -23.38 -8.39 -8.18
N LYS A 100 -22.31 -8.27 -8.98
CA LYS A 100 -22.08 -9.07 -10.19
C LYS A 100 -20.59 -9.34 -10.34
N PHE A 101 -20.26 -10.45 -10.98
CA PHE A 101 -18.91 -10.73 -11.42
C PHE A 101 -18.93 -11.44 -12.77
N LEU A 102 -17.86 -11.24 -13.54
CA LEU A 102 -17.57 -11.95 -14.77
C LEU A 102 -16.33 -12.79 -14.54
N THR A 103 -16.35 -14.03 -15.01
CA THR A 103 -15.16 -14.91 -15.02
C THR A 103 -14.72 -15.15 -16.47
N TRP A 104 -13.49 -14.79 -16.79
CA TRP A 104 -12.88 -15.01 -18.10
C TRP A 104 -11.47 -15.58 -17.95
N ARG A 105 -11.37 -16.90 -18.10
CA ARG A 105 -10.12 -17.65 -18.03
C ARG A 105 -9.49 -17.83 -19.41
N SER A 106 -8.16 -17.81 -19.46
CA SER A 106 -7.41 -18.16 -20.67
C SER A 106 -7.55 -19.65 -20.98
N GLN A 107 -7.74 -19.99 -22.26
CA GLN A 107 -7.80 -21.37 -22.73
C GLN A 107 -6.45 -21.89 -23.24
N ASP A 108 -5.47 -21.02 -23.42
CA ASP A 108 -4.19 -21.34 -24.09
C ASP A 108 -3.00 -21.31 -23.11
N MET A 109 -3.23 -21.84 -21.90
CA MET A 109 -2.23 -21.84 -20.82
C MET A 109 -1.05 -22.76 -21.15
N GLU A 110 -1.29 -23.88 -21.80
CA GLU A 110 -0.26 -24.85 -22.22
C GLU A 110 0.71 -24.22 -23.24
N ASN A 111 0.21 -23.44 -24.19
CA ASN A 111 1.07 -22.74 -25.15
C ASN A 111 1.92 -21.66 -24.47
N CYS A 112 1.35 -20.96 -23.49
CA CYS A 112 2.08 -20.02 -22.66
C CYS A 112 3.22 -20.71 -21.89
N ALA A 113 2.93 -21.90 -21.34
CA ALA A 113 3.88 -22.72 -20.58
C ALA A 113 5.09 -23.14 -21.42
N VAL A 114 4.86 -23.66 -22.63
CA VAL A 114 5.94 -24.12 -23.53
C VAL A 114 6.85 -22.99 -23.98
N ARG A 115 6.40 -21.72 -23.87
CA ARG A 115 7.22 -20.52 -24.11
C ARG A 115 8.04 -20.09 -22.88
N GLY A 116 8.08 -20.91 -21.83
CA GLY A 116 8.91 -20.67 -20.64
C GLY A 116 8.25 -19.77 -19.60
N LYS A 117 6.94 -19.52 -19.67
CA LYS A 117 6.20 -18.87 -18.58
C LYS A 117 5.90 -19.87 -17.48
N LEU A 118 5.94 -19.40 -16.24
CA LEU A 118 5.62 -20.22 -15.07
C LEU A 118 4.19 -20.74 -15.19
N THR A 119 4.03 -22.06 -15.20
CA THR A 119 2.75 -22.70 -14.98
C THR A 119 2.50 -22.72 -13.49
N VAL A 120 1.61 -21.85 -13.06
CA VAL A 120 1.10 -21.96 -11.71
C VAL A 120 0.03 -23.04 -11.75
N ARG A 121 0.42 -24.25 -11.36
CA ARG A 121 -0.53 -25.35 -11.16
C ARG A 121 -1.30 -25.01 -9.89
N SER A 122 -2.61 -24.82 -10.00
CA SER A 122 -3.41 -24.86 -8.78
C SER A 122 -3.24 -26.25 -8.18
N GLY A 123 -2.75 -26.33 -6.96
CA GLY A 123 -2.55 -27.58 -6.24
C GLY A 123 -3.82 -28.43 -6.25
N VAL A 124 -3.69 -29.65 -6.76
CA VAL A 124 -4.63 -30.75 -6.48
C VAL A 124 -4.12 -31.46 -5.23
#